data_AF-A0A1V5A8R8-F1
#
_entry.id   AF-A0A1V5A8R8-F1
#
_cell.length_a   1.000
_cell.length_b   1.000
_cell.length_c   1.000
_cell.angle_alpha   90.00
_cell.angle_beta   90.00
_cell.angle_gamma   90.00
#
_symmetry.space_group_name_H-M   'P 1'
#
loop_
_entity.id
_entity.type
_entity.pdbx_description
1 polymer ?
#
loop_
_entity_poly.entity_id
_entity_poly.type
_entity_poly.pdbx_seq_one_letter_code
_entity_poly.pdbx_strand_id
1 'polypeptide(L)'
;MNSHLVERWNREVGPDDTVYHIGDLCIRGSPRRWIRELNGRKVFIRGNHDQHLIGAKHHTVLTYGGYEFYLVHNPRDAPPSWRGWVVHGHTHNKVPDYPFINGEAKTINVSCECTGYAPLTLDHLVSLDLESISRMETVHSQPVRKAR
;
A
#
# COMPACT_ATOMS: atom_id res chain seq x y z
N MET A 1 5.31 21.28 1.03
CA MET A 1 4.47 20.08 0.82
C MET A 1 5.32 18.86 0.50
N ASN A 2 6.07 18.86 -0.60
CA ASN A 2 6.88 17.67 -0.97
C ASN A 2 7.98 17.33 0.04
N SER A 3 8.67 18.32 0.60
CA SER A 3 9.68 18.11 1.65
C SER A 3 9.12 17.40 2.89
N HIS A 4 7.88 17.74 3.28
CA HIS A 4 7.20 17.11 4.42
C HIS A 4 6.86 15.65 4.16
N LEU A 5 6.50 15.30 2.92
CA LEU A 5 6.26 13.90 2.53
C LEU A 5 7.56 13.09 2.54
N VAL A 6 8.66 13.68 2.05
CA VAL A 6 9.99 13.06 2.13
C VAL A 6 10.42 12.86 3.58
N GLU A 7 10.23 13.85 4.44
CA GLU A 7 10.54 13.73 5.87
C GLU A 7 9.73 12.62 6.55
N ARG A 8 8.41 12.58 6.31
CA ARG A 8 7.55 11.51 6.83
C ARG A 8 7.99 10.14 6.35
N TRP A 9 8.28 9.99 5.06
CA TRP A 9 8.79 8.73 4.52
C TRP A 9 10.09 8.32 5.22
N ASN A 10 11.06 9.23 5.29
CA ASN A 10 12.39 8.94 5.81
C ASN A 10 12.44 8.75 7.33
N ARG A 11 11.39 9.15 8.04
CA ARG A 11 11.21 8.81 9.46
C ARG A 11 10.80 7.36 9.66
N GLU A 12 9.93 6.82 8.79
CA GLU A 12 9.46 5.44 8.90
C GLU A 12 10.35 4.43 8.17
N VAL A 13 11.13 4.89 7.18
CA VAL A 13 11.93 4.03 6.30
C VAL A 13 13.41 4.36 6.46
N GLY A 14 14.20 3.36 6.87
CA GLY A 14 15.66 3.39 6.89
C GLY A 14 16.27 3.17 5.51
N PRO A 15 17.57 3.47 5.33
CA PRO A 15 18.26 3.37 4.04
C PRO A 15 18.33 1.93 3.49
N ASP A 16 18.33 0.92 4.37
CA ASP A 16 18.46 -0.49 4.00
C ASP A 16 17.11 -1.24 3.89
N ASP A 17 16.00 -0.60 4.26
CA ASP A 17 14.68 -1.19 4.19
C ASP A 17 14.24 -1.42 2.74
N THR A 18 13.35 -2.39 2.54
CA THR A 18 12.70 -2.59 1.24
C THR A 18 11.27 -2.09 1.29
N VAL A 19 10.92 -1.20 0.38
CA VAL A 19 9.56 -0.63 0.28
C VAL A 19 8.91 -1.07 -1.03
N TYR A 20 7.72 -1.65 -0.92
CA TYR A 20 6.87 -1.94 -2.07
C TYR A 20 5.97 -0.73 -2.35
N HIS A 21 6.22 -0.01 -3.44
CA HIS A 21 5.45 1.17 -3.81
C HIS A 21 4.34 0.78 -4.78
N ILE A 22 3.08 0.99 -4.39
CA ILE A 22 1.89 0.45 -5.07
C ILE A 22 1.33 1.44 -6.12
N GLY A 23 2.21 1.84 -7.04
CA GLY A 23 1.87 2.65 -8.21
C GLY A 23 1.74 4.16 -7.97
N ASP A 24 1.59 4.87 -9.08
CA ASP A 24 1.38 6.31 -9.21
C ASP A 24 2.40 7.15 -8.43
N LEU A 25 3.68 6.85 -8.63
CA LEU A 25 4.79 7.57 -7.98
C LEU A 25 4.82 9.05 -8.40
N CYS A 26 4.50 9.33 -9.67
CA CYS A 26 4.53 10.70 -10.19
C CYS A 26 3.55 10.88 -11.35
N ILE A 27 2.59 11.79 -11.19
CA ILE A 27 1.59 12.10 -12.22
C ILE A 27 2.21 12.91 -13.39
N ARG A 28 3.18 13.79 -13.09
CA ARG A 28 3.85 14.64 -14.08
C ARG A 28 5.31 14.89 -13.70
N GLY A 29 6.20 14.87 -14.69
CA GLY A 29 7.62 15.14 -14.51
C GLY A 29 8.44 13.89 -14.20
N SER A 30 9.72 14.07 -13.90
CA SER A 30 10.64 12.95 -13.65
C SER A 30 10.59 12.50 -12.18
N PRO A 31 10.35 11.20 -11.89
CA PRO A 31 10.38 10.69 -10.52
C PRO A 31 11.79 10.53 -9.96
N ARG A 32 12.84 10.68 -10.80
CA ARG A 32 14.25 10.39 -10.45
C ARG A 32 14.71 11.09 -9.18
N ARG A 33 14.30 12.34 -8.98
CA ARG A 33 14.64 13.11 -7.77
C ARG A 33 14.09 12.42 -6.53
N TRP A 34 12.79 12.12 -6.51
CA TRP A 34 12.10 11.52 -5.38
C TRP A 34 12.61 10.12 -5.07
N ILE A 35 12.88 9.30 -6.09
CA ILE A 35 13.46 7.97 -5.90
C ILE A 35 14.79 8.01 -5.12
N ARG A 36 15.59 9.07 -5.32
CA ARG A 36 16.87 9.27 -4.60
C ARG A 36 16.69 9.88 -3.21
N GLU A 37 15.72 10.77 -3.01
CA GLU A 37 15.52 11.46 -1.73
C GLU A 37 14.78 10.59 -0.70
N LEU A 38 13.92 9.69 -1.14
CA LEU A 38 13.22 8.76 -0.26
C LEU A 38 14.19 7.65 0.18
N ASN A 39 14.14 7.22 1.42
CA ASN A 39 14.94 6.11 1.95
C ASN A 39 14.45 4.75 1.42
N GLY A 40 15.30 3.73 1.58
CA GLY A 40 15.00 2.34 1.26
C GLY A 40 15.19 1.98 -0.21
N ARG A 41 15.21 0.67 -0.46
CA ARG A 41 15.20 0.03 -1.79
C ARG A 41 13.75 -0.12 -2.24
N LYS A 42 13.39 0.45 -3.38
CA LYS A 42 12.00 0.47 -3.86
C LYS A 42 11.75 -0.64 -4.85
N VAL A 43 10.74 -1.45 -4.57
CA VAL A 43 10.13 -2.36 -5.54
C VAL A 43 8.85 -1.69 -6.03
N PHE A 44 8.83 -1.30 -7.30
CA PHE A 44 7.68 -0.61 -7.88
C PHE A 44 6.67 -1.61 -8.43
N ILE A 45 5.42 -1.47 -7.99
CA ILE A 45 4.25 -2.03 -8.64
C ILE A 45 3.66 -0.93 -9.51
N ARG A 46 3.44 -1.21 -10.79
CA ARG A 46 3.12 -0.22 -11.82
C ARG A 46 1.73 0.35 -11.61
N GLY A 47 1.64 1.66 -11.43
CA GLY A 47 0.37 2.40 -11.52
C GLY A 47 0.06 2.90 -12.93
N ASN A 48 -1.09 3.54 -13.06
CA ASN A 48 -1.58 4.08 -14.33
C ASN A 48 -0.65 5.16 -14.91
N HIS A 49 0.00 5.91 -14.02
CA HIS A 49 0.89 7.02 -14.38
C HIS A 49 2.37 6.61 -14.49
N ASP A 50 2.70 5.34 -14.24
CA ASP A 50 4.08 4.85 -14.15
C ASP A 50 4.60 4.19 -15.43
N GLN A 51 4.04 4.52 -16.60
CA GLN A 51 4.43 3.90 -17.88
C GLN A 51 5.93 4.04 -18.18
N HIS A 52 6.57 5.10 -17.65
CA HIS A 52 7.99 5.39 -17.83
C HIS A 52 8.89 4.71 -16.79
N LEU A 53 8.35 4.05 -15.76
CA LEU A 53 9.12 3.29 -14.77
C LEU A 53 9.51 1.92 -15.34
N ILE A 54 10.71 1.88 -15.93
CA ILE A 54 11.35 0.65 -16.40
C ILE A 54 11.60 -0.28 -15.21
N GLY A 55 11.18 -1.54 -15.34
CA GLY A 55 11.33 -2.55 -14.28
C GLY A 55 10.23 -2.57 -13.22
N ALA A 56 9.26 -1.64 -13.26
CA ALA A 56 8.06 -1.75 -12.43
C ALA A 56 7.26 -3.01 -12.82
N LYS A 57 6.90 -3.80 -11.81
CA LYS A 57 6.13 -5.04 -11.98
C LYS A 57 4.65 -4.71 -12.09
N HIS A 58 3.87 -5.55 -12.79
CA HIS A 58 2.41 -5.40 -12.80
C HIS A 58 1.77 -5.81 -11.46
N HIS A 59 2.34 -6.82 -10.83
CA HIS A 59 1.97 -7.29 -9.50
C HIS A 59 3.15 -8.04 -8.85
N THR A 60 3.04 -8.36 -7.57
CA THR A 60 3.90 -9.34 -6.90
C THR A 60 3.15 -10.00 -5.76
N VAL A 61 3.59 -11.18 -5.33
CA VAL A 61 3.08 -11.86 -4.13
C VAL A 61 4.13 -11.82 -3.03
N LEU A 62 3.69 -11.63 -1.79
CA LEU A 62 4.53 -11.68 -0.59
C LEU A 62 3.87 -12.58 0.45
N THR A 63 4.70 -13.34 1.18
CA THR A 63 4.25 -14.10 2.35
C THR A 63 4.95 -13.54 3.58
N TYR A 64 4.19 -13.16 4.59
CA TYR A 64 4.74 -12.54 5.81
C TYR A 64 3.80 -12.75 7.00
N GLY A 65 4.35 -13.14 8.16
CA GLY A 65 3.57 -13.31 9.40
C GLY A 65 2.39 -14.29 9.29
N GLY A 66 2.47 -15.29 8.40
CA GLY A 66 1.40 -16.25 8.13
C GLY A 66 0.34 -15.77 7.13
N TYR A 67 0.47 -14.55 6.60
CA TYR A 67 -0.42 -13.98 5.59
C TYR A 67 0.21 -14.04 4.20
N GLU A 68 -0.64 -14.20 3.19
CA GLU A 68 -0.28 -14.00 1.78
C GLU A 68 -0.86 -12.68 1.28
N PHE A 69 -0.03 -11.84 0.66
CA PHE A 69 -0.38 -10.54 0.13
C PHE A 69 -0.15 -10.50 -1.38
N TYR A 70 -1.19 -10.17 -2.14
CA TYR A 70 -1.11 -9.87 -3.57
C TYR A 70 -1.07 -8.36 -3.77
N LEU A 71 0.08 -7.85 -4.19
CA LEU A 71 0.32 -6.43 -4.37
C LEU A 71 0.04 -6.06 -5.82
N VAL A 72 -0.94 -5.18 -6.04
CA VAL A 72 -1.37 -4.71 -7.37
C VAL A 72 -1.91 -3.30 -7.28
N HIS A 73 -1.69 -2.45 -8.29
CA HIS A 73 -2.12 -1.05 -8.20
C HIS A 73 -3.64 -0.90 -8.16
N ASN A 74 -4.35 -1.48 -9.14
CA ASN A 74 -5.80 -1.50 -9.18
C ASN A 74 -6.32 -2.81 -8.58
N PRO A 75 -7.14 -2.79 -7.52
CA PRO A 75 -7.63 -4.01 -6.88
C PRO A 75 -8.43 -4.93 -7.81
N ARG A 76 -9.02 -4.38 -8.89
CA ARG A 76 -9.76 -5.16 -9.89
C ARG A 76 -8.88 -6.06 -10.75
N ASP A 77 -7.57 -5.81 -10.77
CA ASP A 77 -6.61 -6.61 -11.52
C ASP A 77 -6.10 -7.83 -10.72
N ALA A 78 -6.57 -7.99 -9.47
CA ALA A 78 -6.30 -9.19 -8.68
C ALA A 78 -7.05 -10.41 -9.28
N PRO A 79 -6.43 -11.60 -9.33
CA PRO A 79 -7.08 -12.81 -9.83
C PRO A 79 -8.33 -13.16 -9.00
N PRO A 80 -9.48 -13.49 -9.63
CA PRO A 80 -10.70 -13.89 -8.89
C PRO A 80 -10.51 -15.15 -8.04
N SER A 81 -9.49 -15.97 -8.34
CA SER A 81 -9.14 -17.16 -7.58
C SER A 81 -8.32 -16.87 -6.32
N TRP A 82 -7.75 -15.67 -6.17
CA TRP A 82 -6.91 -15.30 -5.02
C TRP A 82 -7.68 -15.36 -3.71
N ARG A 83 -7.04 -15.86 -2.65
CA ARG A 83 -7.66 -16.07 -1.33
C ARG A 83 -6.98 -15.34 -0.18
N GLY A 84 -5.76 -14.86 -0.41
CA GLY A 84 -5.04 -14.01 0.52
C GLY A 84 -5.56 -12.56 0.49
N TRP A 85 -4.79 -11.66 1.10
CA TRP A 85 -5.10 -10.24 1.13
C TRP A 85 -4.61 -9.56 -0.14
N VAL A 86 -5.38 -8.61 -0.68
CA VAL A 86 -4.98 -7.79 -1.83
C VAL A 86 -4.55 -6.42 -1.32
N VAL A 87 -3.29 -6.06 -1.53
CA VAL A 87 -2.76 -4.74 -1.19
C VAL A 87 -2.78 -3.87 -2.44
N HIS A 88 -3.50 -2.75 -2.38
CA HIS A 88 -3.72 -1.91 -3.55
C HIS A 88 -3.62 -0.41 -3.26
N GLY A 89 -3.43 0.36 -4.32
CA GLY A 89 -3.57 1.81 -4.34
C GLY A 89 -4.77 2.19 -5.20
N HIS A 90 -4.59 3.18 -6.08
CA HIS A 90 -5.54 3.65 -7.12
C HIS A 90 -6.84 4.26 -6.60
N THR A 91 -7.55 3.56 -5.73
CA THR A 91 -8.82 3.96 -5.16
C THR A 91 -8.56 4.83 -3.94
N HIS A 92 -8.69 6.14 -4.08
CA HIS A 92 -8.55 7.07 -2.95
C HIS A 92 -9.70 6.90 -1.94
N ASN A 93 -9.47 7.33 -0.70
CA ASN A 93 -10.40 7.20 0.44
C ASN A 93 -11.77 7.92 0.32
N LYS A 94 -12.09 8.48 -0.86
CA LYS A 94 -13.40 9.06 -1.17
C LYS A 94 -14.38 8.03 -1.73
N VAL A 95 -13.92 6.81 -2.01
CA VAL A 95 -14.77 5.70 -2.44
C VAL A 95 -15.09 4.86 -1.19
N PRO A 96 -16.34 4.85 -0.70
CA PRO A 96 -16.72 4.17 0.55
C PRO A 96 -16.29 2.70 0.63
N ASP A 97 -16.17 2.04 -0.52
CA ASP A 97 -15.88 0.61 -0.62
C ASP A 97 -14.39 0.26 -0.44
N TYR A 98 -13.51 1.25 -0.41
CA TYR A 98 -12.04 1.06 -0.30
C TYR A 98 -11.45 1.77 0.94
N PRO A 99 -11.84 1.36 2.16
CA PRO A 99 -11.17 1.78 3.39
C PRO A 99 -9.74 1.23 3.45
N PHE A 100 -8.93 1.67 4.42
CA PHE A 100 -7.61 1.09 4.67
C PHE A 100 -7.65 -0.44 4.81
N ILE A 101 -8.64 -0.99 5.53
CA ILE A 101 -8.89 -2.45 5.58
C ILE A 101 -10.37 -2.72 5.29
N ASN A 102 -10.63 -3.52 4.27
CA ASN A 102 -11.93 -4.14 4.00
C ASN A 102 -11.82 -5.65 4.24
N GLY A 103 -12.32 -6.11 5.38
CA GLY A 103 -12.17 -7.50 5.81
C GLY A 103 -13.12 -8.49 5.15
N GLU A 104 -14.19 -8.01 4.50
CA GLU A 104 -15.07 -8.85 3.69
C GLU A 104 -14.44 -9.17 2.33
N ALA A 105 -13.89 -8.14 1.68
CA ALA A 105 -13.21 -8.28 0.39
C ALA A 105 -11.74 -8.71 0.51
N LYS A 106 -11.20 -8.77 1.74
CA LYS A 106 -9.77 -8.98 2.04
C LYS A 106 -8.85 -8.03 1.28
N THR A 107 -9.20 -6.74 1.24
CA THR A 107 -8.38 -5.72 0.61
C THR A 107 -7.76 -4.76 1.62
N ILE A 108 -6.56 -4.28 1.31
CA ILE A 108 -5.80 -3.27 2.08
C ILE A 108 -5.48 -2.11 1.14
N ASN A 109 -6.07 -0.95 1.39
CA ASN A 109 -5.85 0.24 0.59
C ASN A 109 -4.71 1.08 1.16
N VAL A 110 -3.58 1.11 0.46
CA VAL A 110 -2.38 1.87 0.85
C VAL A 110 -2.25 3.21 0.12
N SER A 111 -3.36 3.75 -0.38
CA SER A 111 -3.39 5.14 -0.88
C SER A 111 -2.96 6.11 0.21
N CYS A 112 -2.32 7.22 -0.18
CA CYS A 112 -1.70 8.16 0.75
C CYS A 112 -2.63 8.64 1.86
N GLU A 113 -3.93 8.80 1.58
CA GLU A 113 -4.90 9.26 2.57
C GLU A 113 -5.23 8.18 3.62
N CYS A 114 -5.19 6.90 3.24
CA CYS A 114 -5.44 5.77 4.13
C CYS A 114 -4.26 5.52 5.08
N THR A 115 -3.03 5.83 4.65
CA THR A 115 -1.81 5.56 5.43
C THR A 115 -1.27 6.77 6.20
N GLY A 116 -2.01 7.90 6.20
CA GLY A 116 -1.53 9.12 6.84
C GLY A 116 -0.32 9.77 6.14
N TYR A 117 -0.17 9.50 4.83
CA TYR A 117 0.92 9.98 3.99
C TYR A 117 2.31 9.48 4.43
N ALA A 118 2.38 8.25 4.94
CA ALA A 118 3.62 7.57 5.26
C ALA A 118 3.56 6.10 4.84
N PRO A 119 4.72 5.47 4.56
CA PRO A 119 4.81 4.01 4.45
C PRO A 119 4.40 3.33 5.77
N LEU A 120 3.99 2.08 5.67
CA LEU A 120 3.68 1.24 6.82
C LEU A 120 4.44 -0.09 6.71
N THR A 121 4.74 -0.70 7.86
CA THR A 121 5.46 -1.97 7.91
C THR A 121 4.50 -3.16 7.79
N LEU A 122 5.00 -4.29 7.32
CA LEU A 122 4.24 -5.54 7.35
C LEU A 122 3.96 -5.99 8.79
N ASP A 123 4.91 -5.77 9.71
CA ASP A 123 4.70 -5.99 11.15
C ASP A 123 3.47 -5.27 11.67
N HIS A 124 3.31 -3.99 11.31
CA HIS A 124 2.13 -3.22 11.68
C HIS A 124 0.85 -3.89 11.16
N LEU A 125 0.80 -4.29 9.88
CA LEU A 125 -0.38 -4.96 9.32
C LEU A 125 -0.72 -6.26 10.05
N VAL A 126 0.27 -7.12 10.27
CA VAL A 126 0.06 -8.41 10.94
C VAL A 126 -0.37 -8.21 12.39
N SER A 127 0.17 -7.21 13.08
CA SER A 127 -0.19 -6.87 14.47
C SER A 127 -1.66 -6.49 14.64
N LEU A 128 -2.34 -6.07 13.55
CA LEU A 128 -3.74 -5.70 13.57
C LEU A 128 -4.67 -6.90 13.66
N ASP A 129 -4.19 -8.15 13.49
CA ASP A 129 -5.03 -9.35 13.36
C ASP A 129 -6.10 -9.17 12.27
N LEU A 130 -5.64 -9.11 11.01
CA LEU A 130 -6.43 -8.72 9.86
C LEU A 130 -7.71 -9.55 9.69
N GLU A 131 -7.65 -10.85 10.01
CA GLU A 131 -8.79 -11.76 9.85
C GLU A 131 -9.98 -11.40 10.77
N SER A 132 -9.73 -10.73 11.90
CA SER A 132 -10.81 -10.31 12.81
C SER A 132 -11.37 -8.92 12.50
N ILE A 133 -10.77 -8.15 11.58
CA ILE A 133 -11.28 -6.83 11.17
C ILE A 133 -12.39 -7.02 10.13
N SER A 134 -13.53 -6.37 10.32
CA SER A 134 -14.51 -6.18 9.25
C SER A 134 -14.19 -4.93 8.44
N ARG A 135 -13.83 -3.82 9.12
CA ARG A 135 -13.53 -2.55 8.47
C ARG A 135 -12.60 -1.66 9.29
N MET A 136 -11.67 -0.95 8.64
CA MET A 136 -10.84 0.10 9.26
C MET A 136 -10.58 1.22 8.24
N GLU A 137 -11.07 2.43 8.49
CA GLU A 137 -11.07 3.53 7.48
C GLU A 137 -9.67 4.03 7.10
N THR A 138 -8.84 4.26 8.10
CA THR A 138 -7.44 4.71 7.94
C THR A 138 -6.56 3.95 8.91
N VAL A 139 -5.25 4.02 8.74
CA VAL A 139 -4.26 3.46 9.66
C VAL A 139 -4.40 4.01 11.09
N HIS A 140 -5.03 5.18 11.27
CA HIS A 140 -5.25 5.81 12.57
C HIS A 140 -6.65 5.56 13.15
N SER A 141 -7.54 4.91 12.39
CA SER A 141 -8.91 4.63 12.83
C SER A 141 -8.96 3.39 13.72
N GLN A 142 -9.88 3.36 14.68
CA GLN A 142 -10.14 2.12 15.44
C GLN A 142 -10.77 1.07 14.51
N PRO A 143 -10.27 -0.17 14.49
CA PRO A 143 -10.82 -1.22 13.64
C PRO A 143 -12.17 -1.69 14.17
N VAL A 144 -13.16 -1.76 13.28
CA VAL A 144 -14.40 -2.48 13.53
C VAL A 144 -14.11 -3.96 13.35
N ARG A 145 -14.44 -4.77 14.37
CA ARG A 145 -14.18 -6.21 14.38
C ARG A 145 -15.41 -6.99 13.92
N LYS A 146 -15.18 -8.15 13.30
CA LYS A 146 -16.24 -9.11 12.95
C LYS A 146 -16.94 -9.57 14.23
N ALA A 147 -18.27 -9.68 14.19
CA ALA A 147 -19.00 -10.32 15.27
C ALA A 147 -18.55 -11.78 15.38
N ARG A 148 -18.36 -12.25 16.61
CA ARG A 148 -18.05 -13.66 16.89
C ARG A 148 -19.26 -14.55 16.64
#